data_AF-A0A151DWG1-F1
#
_entry.id   AF-A0A151DWG1-F1
#
_cell.length_a   1.000
_cell.length_b   1.000
_cell.length_c   1.000
_cell.angle_alpha   90.00
_cell.angle_beta   90.00
_cell.angle_gamma   90.00
#
_symmetry.space_group_name_H-M   'P 1'
#
loop_
_entity.id
_entity.type
_entity.pdbx_description
1 polymer ?
#
loop_
_entity_poly.entity_id
_entity_poly.type
_entity_poly.pdbx_seq_one_letter_code
_entity_poly.pdbx_strand_id
1 'polypeptide(L)'
;MVDVLGFDIPVSMPKFAMMGAGRITLYLAIFILLIAGAIVIWLVYQWRIYKYKIIVFENISGQGYQVAFKDRARVLKLGGTGEEVLYLRKKRVYRSAYGRKMGRNTFWFAIGQDGYWYNFILGDLDAKMGMLDIEPVDRDMRYMYVAIAKNIRDTHLKKNFMEKYGTIVVSGVFLIIILIGMWFIISKMGDVSANLVGAIKTMGELMETNKQIVQGLQNLQAGSGFISGG
;
A
#
# COMPACT_ATOMS: atom_id res chain seq x y z
N MET A 1 -35.27 19.94 -19.59
CA MET A 1 -35.78 20.74 -20.73
C MET A 1 -35.93 22.15 -20.21
N VAL A 2 -35.34 23.13 -20.88
CA VAL A 2 -35.56 24.54 -20.54
C VAL A 2 -36.32 25.10 -21.73
N ASP A 3 -37.58 25.40 -21.51
CA ASP A 3 -38.46 25.96 -22.53
C ASP A 3 -38.19 27.46 -22.58
N VAL A 4 -37.69 27.93 -23.72
CA VAL A 4 -37.47 29.35 -23.99
C VAL A 4 -38.27 29.66 -25.25
N LEU A 5 -39.41 30.34 -25.06
CA LEU A 5 -40.30 30.83 -26.11
C LEU A 5 -41.04 29.74 -26.93
N GLY A 6 -41.35 28.58 -26.35
CA GLY A 6 -42.24 27.58 -26.98
C GLY A 6 -41.58 26.76 -28.10
N PHE A 7 -40.27 26.90 -28.26
CA PHE A 7 -39.46 25.97 -29.04
C PHE A 7 -38.69 25.07 -28.08
N ASP A 8 -39.03 23.78 -28.09
CA ASP A 8 -38.24 22.74 -27.46
C ASP A 8 -36.88 22.66 -28.17
N ILE A 9 -35.90 23.41 -27.69
CA ILE A 9 -34.51 23.23 -28.11
C ILE A 9 -34.06 21.92 -27.47
N PRO A 10 -33.80 20.85 -28.24
CA PRO A 10 -33.20 19.66 -27.68
C PRO A 10 -31.77 20.05 -27.30
N VAL A 11 -31.58 20.49 -26.05
CA VAL A 11 -30.27 20.54 -25.40
C VAL A 11 -29.90 19.09 -25.13
N SER A 12 -29.65 18.32 -26.20
CA SER A 12 -28.84 17.13 -26.10
C SER A 12 -27.46 17.65 -25.74
N MET A 13 -27.15 17.68 -24.44
CA MET A 13 -25.78 17.88 -24.00
C MET A 13 -24.94 16.93 -24.86
N PRO A 14 -23.96 17.45 -25.62
CA PRO A 14 -23.24 16.63 -26.58
C PRO A 14 -22.70 15.42 -25.83
N LYS A 15 -22.98 14.22 -26.35
CA LYS A 15 -22.50 12.93 -25.81
C LYS A 15 -20.96 12.80 -25.78
N PHE A 16 -20.24 13.91 -25.98
CA PHE A 16 -18.82 14.11 -25.79
C PHE A 16 -18.36 13.89 -24.35
N ALA A 17 -19.21 14.15 -23.35
CA ALA A 17 -18.84 13.97 -21.95
C ALA A 17 -18.69 12.48 -21.53
N MET A 18 -19.42 11.55 -22.16
CA MET A 18 -19.42 10.14 -21.71
C MET A 18 -18.29 9.29 -22.31
N MET A 19 -17.83 9.55 -23.54
CA MET A 19 -16.75 8.73 -24.13
C MET A 19 -15.34 9.14 -23.66
N GLY A 20 -15.12 10.42 -23.33
CA GLY A 20 -13.85 10.92 -22.83
C GLY A 20 -13.68 10.72 -21.32
N ALA A 21 -14.66 11.16 -20.53
CA ALA A 21 -14.60 11.04 -19.08
C ALA A 21 -14.67 9.58 -18.62
N GLY A 22 -15.46 8.74 -19.30
CA GLY A 22 -15.57 7.30 -18.98
C GLY A 22 -14.25 6.54 -19.14
N ARG A 23 -13.41 6.91 -20.12
CA ARG A 23 -12.09 6.30 -20.29
C ARG A 23 -11.11 6.76 -19.21
N ILE A 24 -11.13 8.04 -18.86
CA ILE A 24 -10.27 8.58 -17.80
C ILE A 24 -10.65 7.99 -16.43
N THR A 25 -11.93 7.90 -16.11
CA THR A 25 -12.40 7.27 -14.85
C THR A 25 -12.07 5.78 -14.82
N LEU A 26 -12.20 5.06 -15.94
CA LEU A 26 -11.77 3.66 -16.05
C LEU A 26 -10.27 3.50 -15.79
N TYR A 27 -9.41 4.31 -16.41
CA TYR A 27 -7.96 4.24 -16.17
C TYR A 27 -7.58 4.58 -14.73
N LEU A 28 -8.22 5.58 -14.13
CA LEU A 28 -8.02 5.92 -12.72
C LEU A 28 -8.46 4.77 -11.80
N ALA A 29 -9.60 4.14 -12.09
CA ALA A 29 -10.11 3.00 -11.33
C ALA A 29 -9.16 1.79 -11.42
N ILE A 30 -8.65 1.47 -12.61
CA ILE A 30 -7.65 0.41 -12.82
C ILE A 30 -6.36 0.73 -12.04
N PHE A 31 -5.90 1.99 -12.07
CA PHE A 31 -4.70 2.41 -11.35
C PHE A 31 -4.86 2.27 -9.83
N ILE A 32 -5.98 2.71 -9.27
CA ILE A 32 -6.29 2.55 -7.83
C ILE A 32 -6.37 1.06 -7.48
N LEU A 33 -6.98 0.24 -8.33
CA LEU A 33 -7.09 -1.20 -8.11
C LEU A 33 -5.72 -1.88 -8.13
N LEU A 34 -4.80 -1.46 -9.01
CA LEU A 34 -3.41 -1.95 -9.03
C LEU A 34 -2.66 -1.58 -7.75
N ILE A 35 -2.81 -0.35 -7.26
CA ILE A 35 -2.19 0.08 -5.99
C ILE A 35 -2.75 -0.72 -4.82
N ALA A 36 -4.08 -0.86 -4.75
CA ALA A 36 -4.74 -1.65 -3.71
C ALA A 36 -4.28 -3.12 -3.75
N GLY A 37 -4.18 -3.72 -4.94
CA GLY A 37 -3.67 -5.07 -5.14
C GLY A 37 -2.23 -5.22 -4.65
N ALA A 38 -1.35 -4.28 -4.97
CA ALA A 38 0.04 -4.29 -4.50
C ALA A 38 0.14 -4.21 -2.97
N ILE A 39 -0.69 -3.38 -2.33
CA ILE A 39 -0.75 -3.25 -0.86
C ILE A 39 -1.21 -4.57 -0.23
N VAL A 40 -2.26 -5.19 -0.77
CA VAL A 40 -2.78 -6.47 -0.27
C VAL A 40 -1.73 -7.58 -0.41
N ILE A 41 -1.07 -7.69 -1.56
CA ILE A 41 0.02 -8.67 -1.78
C ILE A 41 1.15 -8.45 -0.78
N TRP A 42 1.56 -7.19 -0.55
CA TRP A 42 2.60 -6.86 0.42
C TRP A 42 2.19 -7.27 1.86
N LEU A 43 0.95 -6.99 2.28
CA LEU A 43 0.44 -7.38 3.59
C LEU A 43 0.40 -8.90 3.77
N VAL A 44 -0.09 -9.63 2.76
CA VAL A 44 -0.13 -11.10 2.77
C VAL A 44 1.28 -11.68 2.84
N TYR A 45 2.22 -11.12 2.08
CA TYR A 45 3.63 -11.52 2.10
C TYR A 45 4.24 -11.30 3.48
N GLN A 46 4.02 -10.14 4.10
CA GLN A 46 4.46 -9.84 5.46
C GLN A 46 3.86 -10.82 6.49
N TRP A 47 2.58 -11.17 6.37
CA TRP A 47 1.96 -12.14 7.28
C TRP A 47 2.51 -13.56 7.11
N ARG A 48 2.86 -13.98 5.88
CA ARG A 48 3.47 -15.28 5.62
C ARG A 48 4.91 -15.39 6.10
N ILE A 49 5.71 -14.33 5.97
CA ILE A 49 7.11 -14.33 6.43
C ILE A 49 7.18 -14.40 7.96
N TYR A 50 6.38 -13.59 8.65
CA TYR A 50 6.38 -13.49 10.12
C TYR A 50 5.38 -14.48 10.75
N LYS A 51 5.53 -15.76 10.42
CA LYS A 51 4.62 -16.84 10.86
C LYS A 51 4.86 -17.31 12.31
N TYR A 52 6.04 -17.07 12.87
CA TYR A 52 6.40 -17.54 14.21
C TYR A 52 5.97 -16.54 15.27
N LYS A 53 5.43 -17.03 16.39
CA LYS A 53 5.08 -16.23 17.57
C LYS A 53 6.17 -16.39 18.62
N ILE A 54 6.61 -15.29 19.20
CA ILE A 54 7.59 -15.25 20.26
C ILE A 54 6.91 -14.68 21.50
N ILE A 55 6.96 -15.43 22.60
CA ILE A 55 6.51 -14.95 23.91
C ILE A 55 7.73 -14.84 24.78
N VAL A 56 7.99 -13.64 25.30
CA VAL A 56 9.13 -13.37 26.15
C VAL A 56 8.64 -13.19 27.57
N PHE A 57 9.29 -13.89 28.48
CA PHE A 57 9.05 -13.86 29.91
C PHE A 57 10.22 -13.17 30.60
N GLU A 58 9.91 -12.42 31.65
CA GLU A 58 10.89 -11.72 32.46
C GLU A 58 10.60 -12.03 33.93
N ASN A 59 11.65 -12.25 34.71
CA ASN A 59 11.51 -12.49 36.14
C ASN A 59 11.29 -11.14 36.83
N ILE A 60 10.08 -10.92 37.33
CA ILE A 60 9.76 -9.74 38.12
C ILE A 60 9.98 -10.11 39.59
N SER A 61 10.87 -9.37 40.26
CA SER A 61 11.24 -9.60 41.67
C SER A 61 9.99 -9.81 42.55
N GLY A 62 9.84 -11.01 43.09
CA GLY A 62 8.74 -11.39 43.99
C GLY A 62 7.46 -11.88 43.30
N GLN A 63 7.36 -11.82 41.97
CA GLN A 63 6.20 -12.30 41.21
C GLN A 63 6.52 -13.43 40.22
N GLY A 64 7.81 -13.78 40.09
CA GLY A 64 8.27 -14.84 39.20
C GLY A 64 8.25 -14.42 37.72
N TYR A 65 8.28 -15.42 36.83
CA TYR A 65 8.31 -15.18 35.39
C TYR A 65 6.93 -14.79 34.85
N GLN A 66 6.82 -13.53 34.42
CA GLN A 66 5.61 -13.01 33.76
C GLN A 66 5.90 -12.69 32.30
N VAL A 67 4.84 -12.68 31.48
CA VAL A 67 4.96 -12.33 30.06
C VAL A 67 5.27 -10.84 29.91
N ALA A 68 6.51 -10.53 29.56
CA ALA A 68 6.95 -9.16 29.30
C ALA A 68 6.38 -8.64 27.97
N PHE A 69 6.46 -9.42 26.89
CA PHE A 69 5.86 -9.06 25.61
C PHE A 69 5.67 -10.22 24.64
N LYS A 70 4.84 -9.96 23.62
CA LYS A 70 4.56 -10.87 22.50
C LYS A 70 4.97 -10.23 21.18
N ASP A 71 5.74 -10.95 20.39
CA ASP A 71 6.20 -10.53 19.06
C ASP A 71 5.98 -11.63 18.01
N ARG A 72 6.09 -11.27 16.72
CA ARG A 72 6.18 -12.21 15.61
C ARG A 72 7.59 -12.21 15.06
N ALA A 73 8.08 -13.39 14.70
CA ALA A 73 9.40 -13.57 14.14
C ALA A 73 9.34 -14.31 12.80
N ARG A 74 10.40 -14.10 12.00
CA ARG A 74 10.71 -14.90 10.81
C ARG A 74 11.98 -15.69 11.08
N VAL A 75 12.04 -16.91 10.54
CA VAL A 75 13.27 -17.70 10.55
C VAL A 75 14.13 -17.29 9.37
N LEU A 76 15.39 -16.98 9.64
CA LEU A 76 16.45 -16.71 8.69
C LEU A 76 17.46 -17.85 8.82
N LYS A 77 17.79 -18.49 7.71
CA LYS A 77 18.87 -19.48 7.67
C LYS A 77 20.18 -18.74 7.48
N LEU A 78 21.10 -18.89 8.43
CA LEU A 78 22.44 -18.32 8.33
C LEU A 78 23.38 -19.36 7.74
N GLY A 79 23.94 -19.06 6.57
CA GLY A 79 24.88 -19.95 5.89
C GLY A 79 24.26 -21.27 5.41
N GLY A 80 25.14 -22.21 5.03
CA GLY A 80 24.77 -23.55 4.54
C GLY A 80 24.67 -24.61 5.63
N THR A 81 25.08 -24.32 6.87
CA THR A 81 25.18 -25.27 7.99
C THR A 81 23.85 -25.55 8.70
N GLY A 82 22.74 -24.98 8.23
CA GLY A 82 21.43 -25.20 8.82
C GLY A 82 21.17 -24.42 10.11
N GLU A 83 22.02 -23.45 10.46
CA GLU A 83 21.78 -22.55 11.58
C GLU A 83 20.57 -21.66 11.29
N GLU A 84 19.60 -21.67 12.19
CA GLU A 84 18.38 -20.89 12.09
C GLU A 84 18.36 -19.78 13.15
N VAL A 85 18.02 -18.56 12.71
CA VAL A 85 17.90 -17.37 13.56
C VAL A 85 16.53 -16.75 13.39
N LEU A 86 15.90 -16.42 14.50
CA LEU A 86 14.65 -15.70 14.58
C LEU A 86 14.90 -14.20 14.55
N TYR A 87 14.35 -13.53 13.54
CA TYR A 87 14.30 -12.07 13.49
C TYR A 87 12.95 -11.57 13.98
N LEU A 88 12.96 -10.83 15.09
CA LEU A 88 11.78 -10.27 15.75
C LEU A 88 11.33 -8.96 15.07
N ARG A 89 10.05 -8.87 14.70
CA ARG A 89 9.52 -7.75 13.91
C ARG A 89 9.46 -6.44 14.69
N LYS A 90 8.95 -6.44 15.93
CA LYS A 90 8.76 -5.20 16.71
C LYS A 90 10.07 -4.70 17.29
N LYS A 91 10.84 -5.58 17.94
CA LYS A 91 12.11 -5.21 18.59
C LYS A 91 13.29 -5.13 17.63
N ARG A 92 13.16 -5.66 16.40
CA ARG A 92 14.22 -5.69 15.37
C ARG A 92 15.52 -6.36 15.84
N VAL A 93 15.39 -7.35 16.72
CA VAL A 93 16.52 -8.12 17.26
C VAL A 93 16.57 -9.52 16.65
N TYR A 94 17.78 -10.05 16.55
CA TYR A 94 18.03 -11.42 16.13
C TYR A 94 18.24 -12.30 17.36
N ARG A 95 17.63 -13.48 17.36
CA ARG A 95 17.76 -14.49 18.43
C ARG A 95 17.96 -15.85 17.79
N SER A 96 18.74 -16.72 18.42
CA SER A 96 18.86 -18.09 17.94
C SER A 96 17.48 -18.76 17.90
N ALA A 97 17.22 -19.57 16.88
CA ALA A 97 16.05 -20.44 16.83
C ALA A 97 16.28 -21.76 17.60
N TYR A 98 17.31 -21.80 18.46
CA TYR A 98 17.72 -22.99 19.19
C TYR A 98 16.71 -23.33 20.29
N GLY A 99 16.37 -24.62 20.39
CA GLY A 99 15.40 -25.15 21.36
C GLY A 99 14.15 -25.75 20.71
N ARG A 100 13.23 -26.26 21.53
CA ARG A 100 11.97 -26.85 21.04
C ARG A 100 10.86 -25.80 21.01
N LYS A 101 9.92 -25.99 20.09
CA LYS A 101 8.73 -25.14 19.99
C LYS A 101 7.75 -25.51 21.09
N MET A 102 7.28 -24.52 21.82
CA MET A 102 6.26 -24.68 22.87
C MET A 102 4.86 -24.97 22.32
N GLY A 103 4.63 -24.61 21.06
CA GLY A 103 3.39 -24.92 20.37
C GLY A 103 3.55 -24.70 18.87
N ARG A 104 2.44 -24.71 18.13
CA ARG A 104 2.47 -24.50 16.68
C ARG A 104 3.09 -23.14 16.34
N ASN A 105 4.30 -23.17 15.77
CA ASN A 105 5.10 -22.01 15.42
C ASN A 105 5.33 -21.02 16.59
N THR A 106 5.37 -21.50 17.83
CA THR A 106 5.52 -20.63 19.00
C THR A 106 6.78 -20.97 19.77
N PHE A 107 7.63 -19.98 20.02
CA PHE A 107 8.82 -20.10 20.85
C PHE A 107 8.66 -19.24 22.10
N TRP A 108 9.04 -19.78 23.24
CA TRP A 108 9.04 -19.08 24.51
C TRP A 108 10.48 -18.80 24.93
N PHE A 109 10.73 -17.58 25.37
CA PHE A 109 12.04 -17.15 25.85
C PHE A 109 11.90 -16.56 27.23
N ALA A 110 12.81 -16.86 28.14
CA ALA A 110 12.95 -16.20 29.43
C ALA A 110 14.18 -15.29 29.37
N ILE A 111 14.06 -14.07 29.88
CA ILE A 111 15.19 -13.17 30.10
C ILE A 111 15.80 -13.54 31.44
N GLY A 112 17.07 -13.95 31.44
CA GLY A 112 17.84 -14.21 32.66
C GLY A 112 18.23 -12.92 33.39
N GLN A 113 18.75 -13.04 34.61
CA GLN A 113 19.29 -11.89 35.37
C GLN A 113 20.46 -11.21 34.65
N ASP A 114 21.15 -11.95 33.77
CA ASP A 114 22.24 -11.48 32.93
C ASP A 114 21.76 -10.79 31.64
N GLY A 115 20.44 -10.70 31.41
CA GLY A 115 19.84 -10.09 30.22
C GLY A 115 19.86 -10.97 28.98
N TYR A 116 20.39 -12.19 29.05
CA TYR A 116 20.37 -13.13 27.93
C TYR A 116 19.02 -13.84 27.82
N TRP A 117 18.70 -14.27 26.60
CA TRP A 117 17.42 -14.90 26.29
C TRP A 117 17.60 -16.40 26.21
N TYR A 118 16.88 -17.12 27.06
CA TYR A 118 16.93 -18.56 27.14
C TYR A 118 15.64 -19.14 26.58
N ASN A 119 15.75 -20.04 25.60
CA ASN A 119 14.60 -20.81 25.15
C ASN A 119 14.26 -21.84 26.24
N PHE A 120 13.00 -21.88 26.67
CA PHE A 120 12.56 -22.85 27.66
C PHE A 120 11.26 -23.52 27.22
N ILE A 121 11.03 -24.71 27.76
CA ILE A 121 9.86 -25.54 27.45
C ILE A 121 9.18 -25.89 28.79
N LEU A 122 7.85 -25.88 28.87
CA LEU A 122 7.11 -26.31 30.08
C LEU A 122 7.18 -27.84 30.31
N GLY A 123 8.03 -28.56 29.57
CA GLY A 123 8.01 -30.02 29.44
C GLY A 123 8.43 -30.80 30.68
N ASP A 124 9.01 -30.14 31.68
CA ASP A 124 9.45 -30.76 32.95
C ASP A 124 8.93 -30.02 34.20
N LEU A 125 7.90 -29.16 34.05
CA LEU A 125 7.35 -28.43 35.19
C LEU A 125 6.72 -29.36 36.23
N ASP A 126 6.24 -30.54 35.82
CA ASP A 126 5.53 -31.49 36.69
C ASP A 126 6.48 -32.37 37.53
N ALA A 127 7.73 -32.56 37.08
CA ALA A 127 8.73 -33.35 37.81
C ALA A 127 9.56 -32.51 38.82
N LYS A 128 9.64 -31.19 38.63
CA LYS A 128 10.35 -30.24 39.53
C LYS A 128 9.42 -29.09 40.01
N MET A 129 8.16 -29.34 40.36
CA MET A 129 7.24 -28.29 40.86
C MET A 129 7.72 -27.54 42.13
N GLY A 130 8.82 -27.96 42.78
CA GLY A 130 9.46 -27.22 43.88
C GLY A 130 10.59 -26.27 43.47
N MET A 131 11.18 -26.44 42.29
CA MET A 131 12.24 -25.59 41.75
C MET A 131 12.06 -25.52 40.24
N LEU A 132 11.52 -24.40 39.77
CA LEU A 132 11.55 -24.00 38.36
C LEU A 132 13.02 -23.75 37.99
N ASP A 133 13.77 -24.84 37.90
CA ASP A 133 15.18 -24.88 37.61
C ASP A 133 15.28 -24.70 36.11
N ILE A 134 15.16 -23.43 35.70
CA ILE A 134 15.53 -23.00 34.36
C ILE A 134 17.04 -23.19 34.31
N GLU A 135 17.47 -24.42 34.06
CA GLU A 135 18.86 -24.73 33.82
C GLU A 135 19.25 -23.91 32.59
N PRO A 136 20.11 -22.88 32.75
CA PRO A 136 20.52 -22.07 31.62
C PRO A 136 21.23 -23.02 30.67
N VAL A 137 20.65 -23.21 29.48
CA VAL A 137 21.25 -23.99 28.40
C VAL A 137 22.71 -23.53 28.27
N ASP A 138 23.63 -24.49 28.43
CA ASP A 138 25.08 -24.43 28.64
C ASP A 138 25.83 -23.13 28.28
N ARG A 139 26.97 -22.91 28.95
CA ARG A 139 27.94 -21.83 28.65
C ARG A 139 28.24 -21.70 27.14
N ASP A 140 28.18 -22.80 26.39
CA ASP A 140 28.35 -22.88 24.94
C ASP A 140 27.32 -22.06 24.15
N MET A 141 26.09 -21.94 24.65
CA MET A 141 25.06 -21.09 24.05
C MET A 141 25.46 -19.62 24.02
N ARG A 142 26.16 -19.14 25.05
CA ARG A 142 26.64 -17.75 25.09
C ARG A 142 27.70 -17.51 24.02
N TYR A 143 28.62 -18.45 23.82
CA TYR A 143 29.61 -18.36 22.75
C TYR A 143 28.95 -18.44 21.37
N MET A 144 27.95 -19.30 21.20
CA MET A 144 27.16 -19.39 19.99
C MET A 144 26.45 -18.07 19.67
N TYR A 145 25.89 -17.37 20.68
CA TYR A 145 25.29 -16.06 20.49
C TYR A 145 26.28 -15.02 19.93
N VAL A 146 27.52 -15.00 20.42
CA VAL A 146 28.56 -14.07 19.93
C VAL A 146 28.96 -14.41 18.49
N ALA A 147 29.14 -15.70 18.19
CA ALA A 147 29.47 -16.16 16.84
C ALA A 147 28.35 -15.83 15.84
N ILE A 148 27.09 -16.10 16.20
CA ILE A 148 25.91 -15.74 15.42
C ILE A 148 25.83 -14.23 15.23
N ALA A 149 26.02 -13.44 16.29
CA ALA A 149 25.97 -11.98 16.20
C ALA A 149 27.04 -11.41 15.26
N LYS A 150 28.26 -11.98 15.30
CA LYS A 150 29.33 -11.63 14.38
C LYS A 150 28.97 -12.02 12.94
N ASN A 151 28.48 -13.24 12.72
CA ASN A 151 28.12 -13.72 11.38
C ASN A 151 26.94 -12.94 10.76
N ILE A 152 25.95 -12.56 11.57
CA ILE A 152 24.86 -11.66 11.17
C ILE A 152 25.43 -10.28 10.80
N ARG A 153 26.38 -9.75 11.57
CA ARG A 153 27.00 -8.47 11.23
C ARG A 153 27.76 -8.55 9.91
N ASP A 154 28.53 -9.62 9.72
CA ASP A 154 29.36 -9.75 8.53
C ASP A 154 28.54 -10.09 7.27
N THR A 155 27.41 -10.79 7.41
CA THR A 155 26.60 -11.29 6.29
C THR A 155 25.32 -10.50 6.04
N HIS A 156 24.70 -9.93 7.08
CA HIS A 156 23.42 -9.20 6.98
C HIS A 156 23.53 -7.70 7.27
N LEU A 157 24.56 -7.22 7.98
CA LEU A 157 24.78 -5.77 8.13
C LEU A 157 25.60 -5.16 6.99
N LYS A 158 26.27 -5.99 6.16
CA LYS A 158 26.77 -5.55 4.85
C LYS A 158 25.56 -5.33 3.94
N LYS A 159 24.93 -4.16 4.08
CA LYS A 159 23.80 -3.75 3.24
C LYS A 159 24.21 -3.90 1.78
N ASN A 160 23.56 -4.82 1.07
CA ASN A 160 23.74 -4.93 -0.37
C ASN A 160 23.41 -3.58 -1.01
N PHE A 161 24.04 -3.27 -2.15
CA PHE A 161 23.81 -1.98 -2.84
C PHE A 161 22.32 -1.68 -2.98
N MET A 162 21.52 -2.71 -3.29
CA MET A 162 20.06 -2.60 -3.39
C MET A 162 19.35 -2.32 -2.06
N GLU A 163 19.86 -2.76 -0.91
CA GLU A 163 19.27 -2.40 0.39
C GLU A 163 19.60 -0.97 0.82
N LYS A 164 20.78 -0.47 0.42
CA LYS A 164 21.22 0.90 0.74
C LYS A 164 20.60 1.94 -0.20
N TYR A 165 20.58 1.65 -1.50
CA TYR A 165 20.15 2.58 -2.54
C TYR A 165 18.82 2.19 -3.20
N GLY A 166 18.29 0.99 -2.95
CA GLY A 166 17.07 0.54 -3.62
C GLY A 166 15.87 1.41 -3.32
N THR A 167 15.74 1.97 -2.11
CA THR A 167 14.68 2.95 -1.81
C THR A 167 14.82 4.19 -2.70
N ILE A 168 16.05 4.69 -2.90
CA ILE A 168 16.32 5.87 -3.74
C ILE A 168 16.03 5.54 -5.20
N VAL A 169 16.51 4.39 -5.70
CA VAL A 169 16.27 3.92 -7.08
C VAL A 169 14.77 3.76 -7.33
N VAL A 170 14.05 3.07 -6.43
CA VAL A 170 12.60 2.89 -6.55
C VAL A 170 11.87 4.21 -6.50
N SER A 171 12.24 5.14 -5.60
CA SER A 171 11.65 6.48 -5.58
C SER A 171 11.94 7.27 -6.87
N GLY A 172 13.13 7.13 -7.45
CA GLY A 172 13.50 7.76 -8.71
C GLY A 172 12.68 7.21 -9.88
N VAL A 173 12.52 5.89 -9.97
CA VAL A 173 11.65 5.25 -10.97
C VAL A 173 10.20 5.70 -10.79
N PHE A 174 9.71 5.77 -9.56
CA PHE A 174 8.35 6.22 -9.29
C PHE A 174 8.14 7.68 -9.70
N LEU A 175 9.12 8.55 -9.45
CA LEU A 175 9.10 9.94 -9.90
C LEU A 175 9.08 10.05 -11.42
N ILE A 176 9.86 9.22 -12.14
CA ILE A 176 9.81 9.15 -13.61
C ILE A 176 8.43 8.72 -14.10
N ILE A 177 7.83 7.70 -13.49
CA ILE A 177 6.47 7.25 -13.84
C ILE A 177 5.45 8.37 -13.62
N ILE A 178 5.54 9.11 -12.51
CA ILE A 178 4.66 10.26 -12.25
C ILE A 178 4.87 11.35 -13.30
N LEU A 179 6.12 11.67 -13.67
CA LEU A 179 6.41 12.66 -14.72
C LEU A 179 5.83 12.25 -16.08
N ILE A 180 5.98 10.99 -16.47
CA ILE A 180 5.39 10.44 -17.70
C ILE A 180 3.86 10.50 -17.62
N GLY A 181 3.28 10.14 -16.47
CA GLY A 181 1.84 10.22 -16.23
C GLY A 181 1.31 11.66 -16.32
N MET A 182 2.00 12.62 -15.72
CA MET A 182 1.66 14.05 -15.82
C MET A 182 1.76 14.56 -17.26
N TRP A 183 2.83 14.19 -17.97
CA TRP A 183 2.99 14.55 -19.38
C TRP A 183 1.84 13.98 -20.24
N PHE A 184 1.44 12.73 -19.99
CA PHE A 184 0.31 12.11 -20.67
C PHE A 184 -1.02 12.81 -20.37
N ILE A 185 -1.26 13.21 -19.11
CA ILE A 185 -2.44 13.96 -18.71
C ILE A 185 -2.49 15.32 -19.42
N ILE A 186 -1.37 16.06 -19.45
CA ILE A 186 -1.28 17.35 -20.14
C ILE A 186 -1.56 17.19 -21.63
N SER A 187 -0.98 16.16 -22.28
CA SER A 187 -1.24 15.86 -23.68
C SER A 187 -2.73 15.60 -23.92
N LYS A 188 -3.39 14.83 -23.06
CA LYS A 188 -4.83 14.55 -23.17
C LYS A 188 -5.70 15.77 -22.85
N MET A 189 -5.28 16.65 -21.94
CA MET A 189 -5.96 17.91 -21.71
C MET A 189 -5.87 18.83 -22.93
N GLY A 190 -4.75 18.83 -23.65
CA GLY A 190 -4.61 19.52 -24.94
C GLY A 190 -5.63 19.02 -25.97
N ASP A 191 -5.75 17.70 -26.13
CA ASP A 191 -6.76 17.08 -27.02
C ASP A 191 -8.19 17.48 -26.62
N VAL A 192 -8.49 17.49 -25.32
CA VAL A 192 -9.81 17.91 -24.79
C VAL A 192 -10.07 19.40 -25.05
N SER A 193 -9.07 20.25 -24.86
CA SER A 193 -9.18 21.70 -25.11
C SER A 193 -9.41 21.99 -26.59
N ALA A 194 -8.71 21.31 -27.51
CA ALA A 194 -8.94 21.43 -28.95
C ALA A 194 -10.38 21.04 -29.33
N ASN A 195 -10.90 19.96 -28.76
CA ASN A 195 -12.29 19.55 -28.97
C ASN A 195 -13.30 20.56 -28.40
N LEU A 196 -13.01 21.17 -27.24
CA LEU A 196 -13.84 22.24 -26.66
C LEU A 196 -13.88 23.48 -27.54
N VAL A 197 -12.74 23.91 -28.11
CA VAL A 197 -12.70 25.03 -29.05
C VAL A 197 -13.54 24.73 -30.30
N GLY A 198 -13.51 23.51 -30.82
CA GLY A 198 -14.38 23.09 -31.92
C GLY A 198 -15.87 23.13 -31.55
N ALA A 199 -16.21 22.68 -30.33
CA ALA A 199 -17.59 22.75 -29.82
C ALA A 199 -18.07 24.20 -29.63
N ILE A 200 -17.21 25.11 -29.17
CA ILE A 200 -17.55 26.54 -29.02
C ILE A 200 -17.79 27.18 -30.39
N LYS A 201 -16.96 26.87 -31.40
CA LYS A 201 -17.15 27.40 -32.76
C LYS A 201 -18.48 26.95 -33.37
N THR A 202 -18.76 25.64 -33.32
CA THR A 202 -20.03 25.09 -33.82
C THR A 202 -21.24 25.65 -33.08
N MET A 203 -21.13 25.91 -31.78
CA MET A 203 -22.18 26.57 -31.01
C MET A 203 -22.36 28.05 -31.39
N GLY A 204 -21.27 28.75 -31.72
CA GLY A 204 -21.31 30.11 -32.28
C GLY A 204 -22.03 30.17 -33.63
N GLU A 205 -21.74 29.24 -34.54
CA GLU A 205 -22.40 29.11 -35.85
C GLU A 205 -23.91 28.81 -35.69
N LEU A 206 -24.27 27.95 -34.74
CA LEU A 206 -25.68 27.68 -34.40
C LEU A 206 -26.39 28.93 -33.85
N MET A 207 -25.74 29.70 -32.99
CA MET A 207 -26.30 30.96 -32.47
C MET A 207 -26.50 31.99 -33.59
N GLU A 208 -25.57 32.07 -34.54
CA GLU A 208 -25.68 32.98 -35.68
C GLU A 208 -26.81 32.56 -36.63
N THR A 209 -26.92 31.26 -36.93
CA THR A 209 -28.03 30.70 -37.72
C THR A 209 -29.37 30.97 -37.04
N ASN A 210 -29.46 30.77 -35.71
CA ASN A 210 -30.66 31.09 -34.95
C ASN A 210 -31.00 32.58 -35.00
N LYS A 211 -30.00 33.47 -34.94
CA LYS A 211 -30.21 34.91 -35.09
C LYS A 211 -30.76 35.26 -36.47
N GLN A 212 -30.26 34.63 -37.54
CA GLN A 212 -30.77 34.83 -38.90
C GLN A 212 -32.22 34.34 -39.04
N ILE A 213 -32.57 33.19 -38.47
CA ILE A 213 -33.95 32.68 -38.44
C ILE A 213 -34.87 33.67 -37.72
N VAL A 214 -34.48 34.14 -36.54
CA VAL A 214 -35.26 35.12 -35.77
C VAL A 214 -35.44 36.42 -36.54
N GLN A 215 -34.39 36.92 -37.21
CA GLN A 215 -34.48 38.10 -38.07
C GLN A 215 -35.39 37.87 -39.28
N GLY A 216 -35.32 36.70 -39.91
CA GLY A 216 -36.21 36.30 -41.01
C GLY A 216 -37.67 36.26 -40.57
N LEU A 217 -37.96 35.72 -39.38
CA LEU A 217 -39.29 35.71 -38.78
C LEU A 217 -39.79 37.12 -38.48
N GLN A 218 -38.94 38.00 -37.96
CA GLN A 218 -39.28 39.41 -37.73
C GLN A 218 -39.66 40.13 -39.03
N ASN A 219 -38.91 39.89 -40.10
CA ASN A 219 -39.20 40.46 -41.43
C ASN A 219 -40.51 39.93 -42.01
N LEU A 220 -40.83 38.64 -41.81
CA LEU A 220 -42.12 38.06 -42.21
C LEU A 220 -43.27 38.66 -41.41
N GLN A 221 -43.11 38.84 -40.10
CA GLN A 221 -44.13 39.47 -39.26
C GLN A 221 -44.36 40.94 -39.65
N ALA A 222 -43.30 41.70 -39.92
CA ALA A 222 -43.38 43.09 -40.38
C ALA A 222 -43.95 43.23 -41.81
N GLY A 223 -43.65 42.27 -42.70
CA GLY A 223 -44.18 42.22 -44.07
C GLY A 223 -45.60 41.67 -44.19
N SER A 224 -46.08 40.92 -43.19
CA SER A 224 -47.45 40.37 -43.13
C SER A 224 -48.50 41.37 -42.65
N GLY A 225 -48.18 42.67 -42.68
CA GLY A 225 -49.15 43.74 -42.53
C GLY A 225 -50.21 43.63 -43.64
N PHE A 226 -51.23 42.81 -43.40
CA PHE A 226 -52.48 42.83 -44.11
C PHE A 226 -52.96 44.28 -43.99
N ILE A 227 -52.84 45.04 -45.07
CA ILE A 227 -53.49 46.33 -45.21
C ILE A 227 -54.98 45.99 -45.21
N SER A 228 -55.57 45.96 -44.02
CA SER A 228 -57.01 46.09 -43.83
C SER A 228 -57.38 47.51 -44.25
N GLY A 229 -57.40 47.74 -45.56
CA GLY A 229 -57.96 48.93 -46.16
C GLY A 229 -59.43 49.02 -45.76
N GLY A 230 -59.78 50.14 -45.12
CA GLY A 230 -61.16 50.60 -45.03
C GLY A 230 -61.65 51.12 -46.38
#